data_AF-A0A2T3FZ59-F1
#
_entry.id   AF-A0A2T3FZ59-F1
#
_cell.length_a   1.000
_cell.length_b   1.000
_cell.length_c   1.000
_cell.angle_alpha   90.00
_cell.angle_beta   90.00
_cell.angle_gamma   90.00
#
_symmetry.space_group_name_H-M   'P 1'
#
loop_
_entity.id
_entity.type
_entity.pdbx_description
1 polymer ?
#
loop_
_entity_poly.entity_id
_entity_poly.type
_entity_poly.pdbx_seq_one_letter_code
_entity_poly.pdbx_strand_id
1 'polypeptide(L)'
;MIYYNNYLAVMKKYHFLNLKGVTAHNLLINGDFQVNQRGQSSYTCDGTKRVYGVDMWSFSKSNTFMKVTENGIETNAPISQMFNKLKSGVKYTVVCSIDNVIHTKSITGGTYDTDTSQTIMYLTFNNVERILITPNGTQTINYVDLFEGEVVYKHQKEDYSIALLRCQRWLYKGTFCGVMYGSVGGTKYYYQGVTNFPIEMVDVPAITFTSIEVPNVGFLSADKVNLRVTNKYIGKISIADLGVSLASSNDYIRYPLIVDFIASCELL
;
A
#
# COMPACT_ATOMS: atom_id res chain seq x y z
N MET A 1 21.86 14.80 -30.70
CA MET A 1 20.61 14.80 -31.49
C MET A 1 20.18 13.37 -31.90
N ILE A 2 20.30 12.39 -30.99
CA ILE A 2 19.98 10.96 -31.25
C ILE A 2 18.78 10.50 -30.40
N TYR A 3 18.57 11.12 -29.22
CA TYR A 3 17.48 10.81 -28.29
C TYR A 3 16.06 11.14 -28.80
N TYR A 4 15.90 12.16 -29.66
CA TYR A 4 14.57 12.55 -30.16
C TYR A 4 14.01 11.56 -31.19
N ASN A 5 14.89 10.89 -31.95
CA ASN A 5 14.48 9.97 -33.01
C ASN A 5 13.94 8.63 -32.47
N ASN A 6 14.45 8.16 -31.32
CA ASN A 6 13.91 6.97 -30.66
C ASN A 6 12.53 7.21 -30.04
N TYR A 7 12.27 8.42 -29.50
CA TYR A 7 10.96 8.76 -28.95
C TYR A 7 9.87 8.77 -30.02
N LEU A 8 10.14 9.36 -31.19
CA LEU A 8 9.21 9.37 -32.32
C LEU A 8 8.99 7.98 -32.95
N ALA A 9 10.01 7.11 -32.96
CA ALA A 9 9.87 5.75 -33.45
C ALA A 9 8.99 4.88 -32.54
N VAL A 10 9.08 5.07 -31.21
CA VAL A 10 8.22 4.41 -30.22
C VAL A 10 6.78 4.93 -30.32
N MET A 11 6.59 6.25 -30.47
CA MET A 11 5.26 6.86 -30.65
C MET A 11 4.59 6.47 -31.99
N LYS A 12 5.36 6.07 -33.01
CA LYS A 12 4.82 5.52 -34.27
C LYS A 12 4.44 4.04 -34.16
N LYS A 13 5.10 3.27 -33.29
CA LYS A 13 4.83 1.84 -33.08
C LYS A 13 3.62 1.60 -32.18
N TYR A 14 3.40 2.48 -31.21
CA TYR A 14 2.25 2.45 -30.32
C TYR A 14 1.31 3.58 -30.70
N HIS A 15 0.13 3.26 -31.24
CA HIS A 15 -0.94 4.24 -31.42
C HIS A 15 -1.43 4.69 -30.04
N PHE A 16 -0.70 5.60 -29.40
CA PHE A 16 -1.20 6.34 -28.24
C PHE A 16 -2.34 7.22 -28.74
N LEU A 17 -3.56 6.70 -28.67
CA LEU A 17 -4.75 7.48 -28.92
C LEU A 17 -4.88 8.46 -27.77
N ASN A 18 -4.46 9.70 -27.99
CA ASN A 18 -4.96 10.84 -27.23
C ASN A 18 -6.07 11.49 -28.06
N LEU A 19 -7.16 10.74 -28.29
CA LEU A 19 -8.42 11.36 -28.71
C LEU A 19 -8.76 12.35 -27.60
N LYS A 20 -8.72 13.65 -27.92
CA LYS A 20 -8.96 14.75 -26.97
C LYS A 20 -10.06 14.38 -25.97
N GLY A 21 -9.68 14.14 -24.71
CA GLY A 21 -10.62 13.95 -23.60
C GLY A 21 -10.91 12.52 -23.15
N VAL A 22 -10.35 11.47 -23.77
CA VAL A 22 -10.49 10.09 -23.25
C VAL A 22 -9.25 9.73 -22.44
N THR A 23 -9.32 9.91 -21.12
CA THR A 23 -8.30 9.42 -20.18
C THR A 23 -8.76 8.08 -19.63
N ALA A 24 -8.10 6.99 -20.03
CA ALA A 24 -8.36 5.70 -19.42
C ALA A 24 -7.84 5.71 -17.98
N HIS A 25 -8.70 5.31 -17.05
CA HIS A 25 -8.34 5.21 -15.64
C HIS A 25 -7.37 4.04 -15.43
N ASN A 26 -6.24 4.28 -14.77
CA ASN A 26 -5.33 3.21 -14.35
C ASN A 26 -6.02 2.37 -13.25
N LEU A 27 -6.25 1.10 -13.56
CA LEU A 27 -6.86 0.14 -12.63
C LEU A 27 -5.94 -0.23 -11.48
N LEU A 28 -4.63 -0.09 -11.64
CA LEU A 28 -3.67 -0.18 -10.54
C LEU A 28 -3.75 1.08 -9.67
N ILE A 29 -3.46 0.91 -8.39
CA ILE A 29 -3.40 1.97 -7.39
C ILE A 29 -1.94 2.39 -7.22
N ASN A 30 -1.65 3.69 -7.13
CA ASN A 30 -0.28 4.17 -6.91
C ASN A 30 0.72 3.64 -7.95
N GLY A 31 0.30 3.59 -9.22
CA GLY A 31 1.09 3.03 -10.32
C GLY A 31 2.38 3.79 -10.61
N ASP A 32 2.46 5.06 -10.19
CA ASP A 32 3.63 5.94 -10.28
C ASP A 32 4.44 6.03 -8.97
N PHE A 33 4.06 5.23 -7.97
CA PHE A 33 4.78 5.06 -6.71
C PHE A 33 4.92 6.33 -5.85
N GLN A 34 4.05 7.32 -6.06
CA GLN A 34 4.12 8.60 -5.35
C GLN A 34 3.66 8.53 -3.88
N VAL A 35 2.80 7.57 -3.53
CA VAL A 35 2.26 7.40 -2.18
C VAL A 35 3.12 6.40 -1.39
N ASN A 36 3.61 6.84 -0.24
CA ASN A 36 4.45 6.06 0.65
C ASN A 36 4.13 6.41 2.12
N GLN A 37 3.00 5.94 2.63
CA GLN A 37 2.54 6.26 3.99
C GLN A 37 3.44 5.68 5.08
N ARG A 38 4.22 4.63 4.76
CA ARG A 38 5.24 4.06 5.64
C ARG A 38 6.45 4.98 5.83
N GLY A 39 6.74 5.83 4.84
CA GLY A 39 7.74 6.88 4.92
C GLY A 39 9.20 6.42 4.91
N GLN A 40 9.48 5.14 4.63
CA GLN A 40 10.87 4.68 4.50
C GLN A 40 11.40 5.05 3.11
N SER A 41 12.69 5.39 3.04
CA SER A 41 13.38 5.67 1.77
C SER A 41 13.77 4.38 1.02
N SER A 42 13.85 3.25 1.72
CA SER A 42 14.15 1.94 1.15
C SER A 42 13.53 0.83 1.98
N TYR A 43 13.10 -0.23 1.30
CA TYR A 43 12.52 -1.45 1.86
C TYR A 43 13.37 -2.64 1.46
N THR A 44 13.51 -3.62 2.35
CA THR A 44 14.22 -4.88 2.08
C THR A 44 13.35 -6.08 2.41
N CYS A 45 13.67 -7.23 1.80
CA CYS A 45 13.00 -8.49 2.04
C CYS A 45 14.04 -9.59 2.32
N ASP A 46 13.79 -10.39 3.36
CA ASP A 46 14.61 -11.55 3.73
C ASP A 46 14.23 -12.83 2.96
N GLY A 47 13.17 -12.76 2.14
CA GLY A 47 12.63 -13.87 1.36
C GLY A 47 11.74 -14.84 2.13
N THR A 48 11.47 -14.61 3.42
CA THR A 48 10.62 -15.48 4.24
C THR A 48 9.13 -15.19 4.03
N LYS A 49 8.80 -13.93 3.76
CA LYS A 49 7.44 -13.46 3.51
C LYS A 49 7.43 -12.30 2.53
N ARG A 50 6.27 -12.07 1.94
CA ARG A 50 6.01 -10.87 1.15
C ARG A 50 6.12 -9.62 2.03
N VAL A 51 6.77 -8.60 1.49
CA VAL A 51 6.92 -7.29 2.11
C VAL A 51 6.28 -6.25 1.20
N TYR A 52 5.50 -5.37 1.80
CA TYR A 52 4.98 -4.17 1.13
C TYR A 52 5.96 -3.02 1.30
N GLY A 53 6.29 -2.36 0.19
CA GLY A 53 7.12 -1.17 0.16
C GLY A 53 6.26 0.09 0.09
N VAL A 54 6.41 0.85 -1.00
CA VAL A 54 5.46 1.92 -1.37
C VAL A 54 4.06 1.34 -1.48
N ASP A 55 3.06 2.14 -1.12
CA ASP A 55 1.69 1.67 -0.88
C ASP A 55 1.17 0.82 -2.06
N MET A 56 0.55 -0.33 -1.74
CA MET A 56 0.02 -1.34 -2.67
C MET A 56 1.04 -2.20 -3.42
N TRP A 57 2.32 -1.83 -3.42
CA TRP A 57 3.36 -2.57 -4.13
C TRP A 57 4.19 -3.43 -3.18
N SER A 58 4.41 -4.67 -3.60
CA SER A 58 5.06 -5.69 -2.78
C SER A 58 6.08 -6.51 -3.55
N PHE A 59 7.04 -7.06 -2.80
CA PHE A 59 8.09 -7.94 -3.31
C PHE A 59 8.43 -8.98 -2.23
N SER A 60 9.04 -10.09 -2.61
CA SER A 60 9.24 -11.23 -1.71
C SER A 60 10.55 -11.98 -1.92
N LYS A 61 11.49 -11.44 -2.68
CA LYS A 61 12.77 -12.10 -2.98
C LYS A 61 13.82 -11.69 -1.95
N SER A 62 14.56 -12.65 -1.39
CA SER A 62 15.66 -12.36 -0.48
C SER A 62 16.76 -11.54 -1.15
N ASN A 63 17.50 -10.75 -0.35
CA ASN A 63 18.60 -9.89 -0.83
C ASN A 63 18.17 -8.91 -1.93
N THR A 64 16.92 -8.48 -1.90
CA THR A 64 16.40 -7.45 -2.81
C THR A 64 15.87 -6.25 -2.06
N PHE A 65 15.73 -5.14 -2.78
CA PHE A 65 15.28 -3.89 -2.23
C PHE A 65 14.29 -3.16 -3.14
N MET A 66 13.53 -2.25 -2.55
CA MET A 66 12.73 -1.25 -3.24
C MET A 66 13.05 0.11 -2.63
N LYS A 67 13.69 0.98 -3.40
CA LYS A 67 14.13 2.30 -2.96
C LYS A 67 13.30 3.37 -3.64
N VAL A 68 12.81 4.32 -2.86
CA VAL A 68 12.03 5.46 -3.37
C VAL A 68 12.97 6.43 -4.09
N THR A 69 12.56 6.88 -5.26
CA THR A 69 13.27 7.87 -6.07
C THR A 69 12.32 9.02 -6.42
N GLU A 70 12.85 10.09 -7.00
CA GLU A 70 12.03 11.21 -7.49
C GLU A 70 11.03 10.79 -8.59
N ASN A 71 11.40 9.79 -9.40
CA ASN A 71 10.67 9.40 -10.61
C ASN A 71 10.22 7.94 -10.57
N GLY A 72 9.77 7.45 -9.41
CA GLY A 72 9.30 6.08 -9.18
C GLY A 72 10.14 5.34 -8.15
N ILE A 73 10.47 4.08 -8.43
CA ILE A 73 11.28 3.23 -7.53
C ILE A 73 12.49 2.61 -8.23
N GLU A 74 13.62 2.56 -7.54
CA GLU A 74 14.79 1.77 -7.94
C GLU A 74 14.72 0.42 -7.24
N THR A 75 14.84 -0.68 -7.99
CA THR A 75 14.71 -2.03 -7.43
C THR A 75 15.47 -3.06 -8.25
N ASN A 76 15.93 -4.11 -7.57
CA ASN A 76 16.42 -5.35 -8.17
C ASN A 76 15.46 -6.54 -7.91
N ALA A 77 14.27 -6.26 -7.38
CA ALA A 77 13.25 -7.22 -7.03
C ALA A 77 12.18 -7.29 -8.13
N PRO A 78 11.62 -8.47 -8.41
CA PRO A 78 10.29 -8.55 -9.01
C PRO A 78 9.28 -7.91 -8.06
N ILE A 79 8.59 -6.88 -8.52
CA ILE A 79 7.56 -6.17 -7.77
C ILE A 79 6.18 -6.53 -8.29
N SER A 80 5.19 -6.53 -7.42
CA SER A 80 3.80 -6.79 -7.82
C SER A 80 2.80 -5.97 -7.06
N GLN A 81 1.71 -5.68 -7.75
CA GLN A 81 0.48 -5.23 -7.14
C GLN A 81 -0.56 -6.34 -7.28
N MET A 82 -1.16 -6.72 -6.15
CA MET A 82 -2.31 -7.63 -6.13
C MET A 82 -3.61 -6.84 -6.15
N PHE A 83 -4.62 -7.37 -6.81
CA PHE A 83 -5.93 -6.74 -6.95
C PHE A 83 -7.03 -7.79 -7.14
N ASN A 84 -8.28 -7.31 -7.06
CA ASN A 84 -9.47 -8.12 -7.30
C ASN A 84 -9.51 -8.62 -8.75
N LYS A 85 -10.07 -9.81 -8.97
CA LYS A 85 -10.09 -10.45 -10.29
C LYS A 85 -10.64 -9.54 -11.38
N LEU A 86 -9.93 -9.47 -12.50
CA LEU A 86 -10.42 -8.86 -13.73
C LEU A 86 -11.58 -9.66 -14.30
N LYS A 87 -12.40 -9.00 -15.13
CA LYS A 87 -13.52 -9.66 -15.77
C LYS A 87 -13.01 -10.70 -16.77
N SER A 88 -13.42 -11.95 -16.58
CA SER A 88 -12.96 -13.05 -17.42
C SER A 88 -13.31 -12.82 -18.89
N GLY A 89 -12.34 -13.10 -19.78
CA GLY A 89 -12.48 -12.92 -21.23
C GLY A 89 -12.36 -11.48 -21.75
N VAL A 90 -12.31 -10.47 -20.86
CA VAL A 90 -12.08 -9.08 -21.26
C VAL A 90 -10.59 -8.84 -21.50
N LYS A 91 -10.28 -8.04 -22.52
CA LYS A 91 -8.92 -7.64 -22.85
C LYS A 91 -8.47 -6.47 -21.99
N TYR A 92 -7.21 -6.50 -21.59
CA TYR A 92 -6.56 -5.42 -20.86
C TYR A 92 -5.15 -5.22 -21.40
N THR A 93 -4.61 -4.03 -21.17
CA THR A 93 -3.24 -3.67 -21.56
C THR A 93 -2.48 -3.16 -20.35
N VAL A 94 -1.35 -3.80 -20.06
CA VAL A 94 -0.38 -3.35 -19.07
C VAL A 94 0.69 -2.52 -19.78
N VAL A 95 1.06 -1.40 -19.18
CA VAL A 95 2.15 -0.52 -19.64
C VAL A 95 3.06 -0.26 -18.46
N CYS A 96 4.37 -0.39 -18.63
CA CYS A 96 5.31 0.10 -17.63
C CYS A 96 6.50 0.82 -18.28
N SER A 97 7.06 1.77 -17.55
CA SER A 97 8.32 2.42 -17.91
C SER A 97 9.43 1.95 -16.99
N ILE A 98 10.48 1.36 -17.56
CA ILE A 98 11.68 0.91 -16.84
C ILE A 98 12.88 1.62 -17.45
N ASP A 99 13.62 2.38 -16.65
CA ASP A 99 14.70 3.26 -17.10
C ASP A 99 14.28 4.17 -18.27
N ASN A 100 13.04 4.68 -18.22
CA ASN A 100 12.39 5.46 -19.28
C ASN A 100 12.12 4.71 -20.60
N VAL A 101 12.25 3.38 -20.61
CA VAL A 101 11.88 2.51 -21.75
C VAL A 101 10.49 1.94 -21.52
N ILE A 102 9.63 2.07 -22.53
CA ILE A 102 8.25 1.60 -22.46
C ILE A 102 8.15 0.12 -22.81
N HIS A 103 7.58 -0.65 -21.90
CA HIS A 103 7.18 -2.04 -22.09
C HIS A 103 5.65 -2.13 -22.06
N THR A 104 5.09 -2.99 -22.90
CA THR A 104 3.64 -3.20 -22.98
C THR A 104 3.34 -4.68 -23.04
N LYS A 105 2.16 -5.07 -22.53
CA LYS A 105 1.65 -6.42 -22.64
C LYS A 105 0.13 -6.42 -22.70
N SER A 106 -0.42 -7.11 -23.69
CA SER A 106 -1.85 -7.42 -23.74
C SER A 106 -2.13 -8.67 -22.91
N ILE A 107 -3.16 -8.61 -22.07
CA ILE A 107 -3.61 -9.71 -21.22
C ILE A 107 -5.11 -9.92 -21.41
N THR A 108 -5.61 -11.09 -20.97
CA THR A 108 -7.05 -11.39 -20.97
C THR A 108 -7.44 -11.83 -19.56
N GLY A 109 -8.48 -11.22 -18.99
CA GLY A 109 -8.93 -11.56 -17.64
C GLY A 109 -9.19 -13.07 -17.50
N GLY A 110 -8.63 -13.69 -16.45
CA GLY A 110 -8.74 -15.13 -16.23
C GLY A 110 -7.78 -16.01 -17.06
N THR A 111 -6.89 -15.43 -17.86
CA THR A 111 -5.82 -16.16 -18.57
C THR A 111 -4.47 -15.70 -18.06
N TYR A 112 -3.72 -16.61 -17.42
CA TYR A 112 -2.49 -16.30 -16.70
C TYR A 112 -1.25 -16.77 -17.43
N ASP A 113 -0.14 -16.05 -17.22
CA ASP A 113 1.16 -16.43 -17.75
C ASP A 113 1.73 -17.66 -17.04
N THR A 114 2.38 -18.52 -17.82
CA THR A 114 3.12 -19.70 -17.31
C THR A 114 4.63 -19.55 -17.42
N ASP A 115 5.11 -18.63 -18.28
CA ASP A 115 6.53 -18.36 -18.47
C ASP A 115 7.01 -17.25 -17.52
N THR A 116 8.02 -17.57 -16.73
CA THR A 116 8.56 -16.72 -15.67
C THR A 116 9.61 -15.71 -16.13
N SER A 117 10.01 -15.72 -17.41
CA SER A 117 11.12 -14.91 -17.92
C SER A 117 10.70 -13.57 -18.52
N GLN A 118 9.46 -13.13 -18.29
CA GLN A 118 8.92 -11.92 -18.91
C GLN A 118 9.02 -10.69 -18.00
N THR A 119 9.26 -9.52 -18.60
CA THR A 119 9.28 -8.23 -17.89
C THR A 119 7.94 -7.91 -17.24
N ILE A 120 6.84 -8.20 -17.93
CA ILE A 120 5.47 -8.02 -17.43
C ILE A 120 4.79 -9.37 -17.39
N MET A 121 4.26 -9.75 -16.24
CA MET A 121 3.44 -10.95 -16.08
C MET A 121 2.11 -10.65 -15.40
N TYR A 122 1.08 -11.34 -15.85
CA TYR A 122 -0.24 -11.41 -15.23
C TYR A 122 -0.46 -12.81 -14.67
N LEU A 123 -0.54 -12.87 -13.34
CA LEU A 123 -0.49 -14.11 -12.58
C LEU A 123 -1.68 -14.17 -11.61
N THR A 124 -1.98 -15.36 -11.13
CA THR A 124 -2.90 -15.58 -10.00
C THR A 124 -2.17 -16.24 -8.84
N PHE A 125 -2.58 -15.91 -7.62
CA PHE A 125 -2.09 -16.48 -6.37
C PHE A 125 -3.23 -16.47 -5.36
N ASN A 126 -3.55 -17.59 -4.69
CA ASN A 126 -4.55 -17.65 -3.61
C ASN A 126 -5.87 -16.88 -3.89
N ASN A 127 -6.47 -17.08 -5.08
CA ASN A 127 -7.69 -16.41 -5.54
C ASN A 127 -7.60 -14.90 -5.78
N VAL A 128 -6.42 -14.29 -5.69
CA VAL A 128 -6.17 -12.91 -6.14
C VAL A 128 -5.37 -12.91 -7.43
N GLU A 129 -5.42 -11.79 -8.13
CA GLU A 129 -4.66 -11.56 -9.35
C GLU A 129 -3.57 -10.55 -9.10
N ARG A 130 -2.50 -10.61 -9.89
CA ARG A 130 -1.40 -9.68 -9.77
C ARG A 130 -0.75 -9.36 -11.11
N ILE A 131 -0.30 -8.12 -11.24
CA ILE A 131 0.68 -7.72 -12.23
C ILE A 131 2.04 -7.77 -11.55
N LEU A 132 2.97 -8.55 -12.11
CA LEU A 132 4.37 -8.62 -11.69
C LEU A 132 5.23 -7.90 -12.74
N ILE A 133 6.11 -7.02 -12.27
CA ILE A 133 7.14 -6.37 -13.09
C ILE A 133 8.50 -6.90 -12.65
N THR A 134 9.25 -7.46 -13.59
CA THR A 134 10.56 -8.05 -13.36
C THR A 134 11.64 -7.16 -13.99
N PRO A 135 12.42 -6.42 -13.20
CA PRO A 135 13.58 -5.68 -13.72
C PRO A 135 14.72 -6.65 -14.08
N ASN A 136 15.55 -6.26 -15.05
CA ASN A 136 16.77 -6.94 -15.40
C ASN A 136 17.96 -6.34 -14.63
N GLY A 137 18.23 -6.88 -13.44
CA GLY A 137 19.19 -6.32 -12.50
C GLY A 137 18.59 -5.17 -11.70
N THR A 138 19.40 -4.19 -11.33
CA THR A 138 18.93 -2.97 -10.64
C THR A 138 18.49 -1.95 -11.69
N GLN A 139 17.20 -1.61 -11.69
CA GLN A 139 16.62 -0.64 -12.63
C GLN A 139 15.62 0.27 -11.91
N THR A 140 15.31 1.41 -12.52
CA THR A 140 14.25 2.31 -12.07
C THR A 140 12.95 1.98 -12.78
N ILE A 141 11.92 1.60 -12.03
CA ILE A 141 10.55 1.47 -12.54
C ILE A 141 9.85 2.81 -12.29
N ASN A 142 9.54 3.53 -13.37
CA ASN A 142 8.99 4.87 -13.28
C ASN A 142 7.48 4.85 -13.00
N TYR A 143 6.76 3.99 -13.72
CA TYR A 143 5.33 3.79 -13.53
C TYR A 143 4.89 2.44 -14.08
N VAL A 144 3.71 1.99 -13.63
CA VAL A 144 2.98 0.85 -14.14
C VAL A 144 1.49 1.19 -14.21
N ASP A 145 0.91 1.06 -15.39
CA ASP A 145 -0.50 1.27 -15.64
C ASP A 145 -1.15 -0.01 -16.16
N LEU A 146 -2.42 -0.22 -15.78
CA LEU A 146 -3.31 -1.25 -16.31
C LEU A 146 -4.58 -0.58 -16.84
N PHE A 147 -4.87 -0.77 -18.11
CA PHE A 147 -6.05 -0.22 -18.76
C PHE A 147 -6.97 -1.34 -19.26
N GLU A 148 -8.28 -1.12 -19.18
CA GLU A 148 -9.26 -1.96 -19.88
C GLU A 148 -9.21 -1.71 -21.39
N GLY A 149 -9.31 -2.79 -22.16
CA GLY A 149 -9.19 -2.79 -23.61
C GLY A 149 -7.77 -3.06 -24.11
N GLU A 150 -7.61 -2.96 -25.43
CA GLU A 150 -6.35 -3.28 -26.12
C GLU A 150 -5.48 -2.04 -26.38
N VAL A 151 -5.98 -0.86 -26.04
CA VAL A 151 -5.32 0.42 -26.32
C VAL A 151 -4.26 0.72 -25.27
N VAL A 152 -3.09 1.13 -25.74
CA VAL A 152 -2.01 1.68 -24.91
C VAL A 152 -2.25 3.19 -24.77
N TYR A 153 -2.45 3.65 -23.53
CA TYR A 153 -2.55 5.08 -23.22
C TYR A 153 -1.22 5.61 -22.72
N LYS A 154 -0.98 6.91 -22.94
CA LYS A 154 0.17 7.58 -22.33
C LYS A 154 -0.07 7.65 -20.82
N HIS A 155 0.95 7.32 -20.03
CA HIS A 155 0.90 7.50 -18.58
C HIS A 155 0.49 8.93 -18.21
N GLN A 156 -0.43 9.01 -17.26
CA GLN A 156 -0.85 10.24 -16.63
C GLN A 156 -0.66 10.08 -15.13
N LYS A 157 0.19 10.94 -14.57
CA LYS A 157 0.41 10.99 -13.13
C LYS A 157 -0.93 11.26 -12.45
N GLU A 158 -1.32 10.39 -11.52
CA GLU A 158 -2.55 10.58 -10.75
C GLU A 158 -2.37 11.78 -9.80
N ASP A 159 -3.44 12.52 -9.53
CA ASP A 159 -3.39 13.53 -8.47
C ASP A 159 -3.04 12.85 -7.13
N TYR A 160 -2.09 13.43 -6.39
CA TYR A 160 -1.59 12.81 -5.16
C TYR A 160 -2.71 12.56 -4.15
N SER A 161 -3.67 13.46 -4.01
CA SER A 161 -4.76 13.32 -3.03
C SER A 161 -5.70 12.18 -3.43
N ILE A 162 -5.96 12.02 -4.72
CA ILE A 162 -6.74 10.89 -5.26
C ILE A 162 -6.00 9.56 -5.03
N ALA A 163 -4.70 9.52 -5.37
CA ALA A 163 -3.87 8.35 -5.16
C ALA A 163 -3.80 7.96 -3.68
N LEU A 164 -3.61 8.94 -2.79
CA LEU A 164 -3.57 8.75 -1.33
C LEU A 164 -4.90 8.20 -0.82
N LEU A 165 -6.06 8.74 -1.24
CA LEU A 165 -7.37 8.23 -0.84
C LEU A 165 -7.58 6.79 -1.30
N ARG A 166 -7.13 6.41 -2.51
CA ARG A 166 -7.18 5.02 -2.98
C ARG A 166 -6.30 4.10 -2.13
N CYS A 167 -5.10 4.55 -1.75
CA CYS A 167 -4.19 3.81 -0.88
C CYS A 167 -4.74 3.68 0.55
N GLN A 168 -5.40 4.71 1.08
CA GLN A 168 -5.94 4.74 2.43
C GLN A 168 -7.06 3.73 2.69
N ARG A 169 -7.66 3.19 1.63
CA ARG A 169 -8.59 2.05 1.75
C ARG A 169 -7.87 0.74 2.13
N TRP A 170 -6.56 0.66 1.94
CA TRP A 170 -5.75 -0.54 2.14
C TRP A 170 -4.70 -0.37 3.22
N LEU A 171 -4.14 0.82 3.37
CA LEU A 171 -3.11 1.12 4.36
C LEU A 171 -3.39 2.48 4.98
N TYR A 172 -3.39 2.57 6.30
CA TYR A 172 -3.48 3.85 6.99
C TYR A 172 -2.52 3.88 8.17
N LYS A 173 -1.69 4.91 8.22
CA LYS A 173 -0.86 5.22 9.39
C LYS A 173 -1.54 6.34 10.16
N GLY A 174 -1.81 6.12 11.44
CA GLY A 174 -2.53 7.07 12.26
C GLY A 174 -2.21 6.96 13.74
N THR A 175 -2.85 7.84 14.51
CA THR A 175 -2.72 7.89 15.96
C THR A 175 -4.10 7.80 16.59
N PHE A 176 -4.21 6.98 17.63
CA PHE A 176 -5.37 6.91 18.51
C PHE A 176 -5.04 7.62 19.82
N CYS A 177 -5.94 8.49 20.25
CA CYS A 177 -5.88 9.14 21.56
C CYS A 177 -7.12 8.75 22.37
N GLY A 178 -6.91 8.08 23.49
CA GLY A 178 -7.95 7.68 24.43
C GLY A 178 -7.78 8.34 25.79
N VAL A 179 -8.88 8.66 26.45
CA VAL A 179 -8.92 9.15 27.83
C VAL A 179 -9.37 8.03 28.74
N MET A 180 -8.65 7.81 29.83
CA MET A 180 -9.03 6.84 30.85
C MET A 180 -10.29 7.31 31.58
N TYR A 181 -11.26 6.42 31.78
CA TYR A 181 -12.51 6.77 32.48
C TYR A 181 -12.92 5.78 33.58
N GLY A 182 -12.19 4.68 33.76
CA GLY A 182 -12.52 3.72 34.81
C GLY A 182 -11.51 2.61 34.97
N SER A 183 -11.57 1.94 36.12
CA SER A 183 -10.80 0.72 36.39
C SER A 183 -11.56 -0.51 35.93
N VAL A 184 -10.87 -1.45 35.27
CA VAL A 184 -11.34 -2.82 35.05
C VAL A 184 -11.02 -3.68 36.27
N GLY A 185 -9.91 -3.38 36.95
CA GLY A 185 -9.39 -4.11 38.11
C GLY A 185 -7.88 -4.31 38.02
N GLY A 186 -7.20 -4.30 39.17
CA GLY A 186 -5.73 -4.39 39.23
C GLY A 186 -5.06 -3.26 38.46
N THR A 187 -4.27 -3.61 37.45
CA THR A 187 -3.51 -2.69 36.57
C THR A 187 -4.21 -2.38 35.24
N LYS A 188 -5.46 -2.84 35.06
CA LYS A 188 -6.23 -2.69 33.81
C LYS A 188 -7.25 -1.57 33.90
N TYR A 189 -7.31 -0.76 32.86
CA TYR A 189 -8.15 0.44 32.81
C TYR A 189 -8.91 0.56 31.49
N TYR A 190 -10.12 1.13 31.57
CA TYR A 190 -10.94 1.47 30.41
C TYR A 190 -10.54 2.82 29.84
N TYR A 191 -10.47 2.88 28.51
CA TYR A 191 -10.17 4.07 27.73
C TYR A 191 -11.28 4.35 26.73
N GLN A 192 -11.63 5.62 26.58
CA GLN A 192 -12.57 6.10 25.56
C GLN A 192 -11.87 7.06 24.62
N GLY A 193 -12.00 6.82 23.32
CA GLY A 193 -11.43 7.62 22.24
C GLY A 193 -11.80 7.00 20.92
N VAL A 194 -11.63 7.70 19.80
CA VAL A 194 -11.85 7.12 18.47
C VAL A 194 -10.99 7.81 17.44
N THR A 195 -10.40 7.03 16.55
CA THR A 195 -9.78 7.54 15.32
C THR A 195 -10.55 6.96 14.14
N ASN A 196 -11.23 7.82 13.40
CA ASN A 196 -11.89 7.44 12.16
C ASN A 196 -10.86 7.35 11.05
N PHE A 197 -10.98 6.34 10.20
CA PHE A 197 -10.17 6.30 8.99
C PHE A 197 -10.64 7.37 8.00
N PRO A 198 -9.74 8.02 7.24
CA PRO A 198 -10.11 9.06 6.28
C PRO A 198 -11.12 8.57 5.22
N ILE A 199 -11.05 7.28 4.90
CA ILE A 199 -11.96 6.55 4.02
C ILE A 199 -12.18 5.16 4.62
N GLU A 200 -13.37 4.58 4.39
CA GLU A 200 -13.66 3.20 4.81
C GLU A 200 -12.66 2.24 4.16
N MET A 201 -11.95 1.49 5.01
CA MET A 201 -11.01 0.46 4.58
C MET A 201 -11.76 -0.69 3.92
N VAL A 202 -11.10 -1.38 3.00
CA VAL A 202 -11.73 -2.46 2.20
C VAL A 202 -12.23 -3.63 3.05
N ASP A 203 -11.61 -3.85 4.21
CA ASP A 203 -12.01 -4.85 5.21
C ASP A 203 -11.63 -4.33 6.61
N VAL A 204 -11.91 -5.11 7.66
CA VAL A 204 -11.38 -4.86 9.00
C VAL A 204 -9.86 -5.04 8.96
N PRO A 205 -9.06 -3.97 9.18
CA PRO A 205 -7.62 -4.04 9.02
C PRO A 205 -6.94 -4.82 10.14
N ALA A 206 -5.82 -5.46 9.80
CA ALA A 206 -4.83 -5.86 10.78
C ALA A 206 -4.12 -4.62 11.33
N ILE A 207 -3.96 -4.54 12.65
CA ILE A 207 -3.32 -3.41 13.31
C ILE A 207 -1.93 -3.81 13.79
N THR A 208 -0.93 -3.04 13.41
CA THR A 208 0.41 -3.06 13.99
C THR A 208 0.61 -1.81 14.82
N PHE A 209 0.89 -1.96 16.11
CA PHE A 209 1.26 -0.83 16.96
C PHE A 209 2.72 -0.47 16.72
N THR A 210 2.98 0.80 16.43
CA THR A 210 4.34 1.34 16.27
C THR A 210 4.84 2.02 17.53
N SER A 211 3.91 2.55 18.33
CA SER A 211 4.19 3.12 19.65
C SER A 211 2.93 3.06 20.50
N ILE A 212 3.09 2.80 21.79
CA ILE A 212 2.02 2.88 22.78
C ILE A 212 2.58 3.63 23.96
N GLU A 213 2.00 4.78 24.28
CA GLU A 213 2.48 5.67 25.33
C GLU A 213 1.34 6.07 26.26
N VAL A 214 1.66 6.12 27.54
CA VAL A 214 0.90 6.84 28.55
C VAL A 214 1.87 7.81 29.22
N PRO A 215 1.79 9.14 29.00
CA PRO A 215 2.84 10.11 29.36
C PRO A 215 3.33 10.11 30.83
N ASN A 216 2.55 9.57 31.76
CA ASN A 216 2.90 9.47 33.19
C ASN A 216 3.21 8.03 33.67
N VAL A 217 3.22 7.07 32.76
CA VAL A 217 3.53 5.65 33.03
C VAL A 217 4.70 5.19 32.17
N GLY A 218 4.75 5.64 30.91
CA GLY A 218 5.78 5.31 29.93
C GLY A 218 5.21 4.53 28.75
N PHE A 219 6.10 3.80 28.07
CA PHE A 219 5.76 2.98 26.91
C PHE A 219 5.23 1.61 27.33
N LEU A 220 4.22 1.13 26.61
CA LEU A 220 3.65 -0.21 26.81
C LEU A 220 3.99 -1.12 25.63
N SER A 221 4.04 -2.42 25.89
CA SER A 221 4.14 -3.43 24.84
C SER A 221 2.78 -3.69 24.18
N ALA A 222 2.80 -4.23 22.96
CA ALA A 222 1.60 -4.42 22.15
C ALA A 222 0.54 -5.32 22.81
N ASP A 223 0.96 -6.32 23.59
CA ASP A 223 0.07 -7.24 24.33
C ASP A 223 -0.71 -6.55 25.47
N LYS A 224 -0.30 -5.33 25.85
CA LYS A 224 -0.93 -4.56 26.93
C LYS A 224 -2.12 -3.75 26.50
N VAL A 225 -2.38 -3.61 25.20
CA VAL A 225 -3.48 -2.78 24.69
C VAL A 225 -4.41 -3.60 23.81
N ASN A 226 -5.70 -3.49 24.10
CA ASN A 226 -6.76 -3.99 23.24
C ASN A 226 -7.61 -2.82 22.75
N LEU A 227 -7.47 -2.50 21.46
CA LEU A 227 -8.32 -1.54 20.76
C LEU A 227 -9.36 -2.31 19.97
N ARG A 228 -10.62 -1.87 20.01
CA ARG A 228 -11.61 -2.36 19.06
C ARG A 228 -11.33 -1.79 17.68
N VAL A 229 -11.37 -2.64 16.67
CA VAL A 229 -11.09 -2.28 15.27
C VAL A 229 -12.29 -2.63 14.42
N THR A 230 -12.64 -1.73 13.50
CA THR A 230 -13.58 -1.96 12.41
C THR A 230 -12.95 -1.44 11.13
N ASN A 231 -13.59 -1.64 9.98
CA ASN A 231 -13.14 -1.04 8.71
C ASN A 231 -13.37 0.49 8.62
N LYS A 232 -13.97 1.12 9.63
CA LYS A 232 -14.26 2.57 9.67
C LYS A 232 -13.45 3.33 10.70
N TYR A 233 -13.05 2.66 11.78
CA TYR A 233 -12.41 3.29 12.91
C TYR A 233 -11.66 2.30 13.79
N ILE A 234 -10.80 2.85 14.65
CA ILE A 234 -10.17 2.19 15.79
C ILE A 234 -10.58 2.87 17.12
N GLY A 235 -10.84 2.09 18.16
CA GLY A 235 -11.22 2.55 19.50
C GLY A 235 -12.70 2.39 19.87
N LYS A 236 -13.33 3.50 20.27
CA LYS A 236 -14.55 3.64 21.12
C LYS A 236 -14.34 3.27 22.58
N ILE A 237 -14.27 1.97 22.86
CA ILE A 237 -13.99 1.46 24.20
C ILE A 237 -12.82 0.51 24.04
N SER A 238 -11.77 0.81 24.79
CA SER A 238 -10.51 0.10 24.75
C SER A 238 -10.07 -0.26 26.17
N ILE A 239 -9.21 -1.26 26.29
CA ILE A 239 -8.62 -1.65 27.57
C ILE A 239 -7.10 -1.59 27.42
N ALA A 240 -6.43 -0.99 28.41
CA ALA A 240 -4.98 -1.10 28.53
C ALA A 240 -4.59 -1.61 29.92
N ASP A 241 -3.59 -2.49 29.97
CA ASP A 241 -2.90 -2.92 31.16
C ASP A 241 -1.64 -2.06 31.35
N LEU A 242 -1.63 -1.23 32.39
CA LEU A 242 -0.53 -0.30 32.64
C LEU A 242 0.65 -0.94 33.37
N GLY A 243 0.51 -2.18 33.84
CA GLY A 243 1.49 -2.84 34.71
C GLY A 243 1.65 -2.20 36.09
N VAL A 244 0.94 -1.10 36.36
CA VAL A 244 0.92 -0.37 37.63
C VAL A 244 -0.52 -0.08 38.04
N SER A 245 -0.76 -0.11 39.34
CA SER A 245 -2.04 0.29 39.93
C SER A 245 -2.01 1.79 40.23
N LEU A 246 -2.97 2.52 39.66
CA LEU A 246 -3.21 3.93 39.91
C LEU A 246 -4.19 4.12 41.08
N ALA A 247 -3.95 5.15 41.90
CA ALA A 247 -4.83 5.53 42.99
C ALA A 247 -6.19 6.02 42.45
N SER A 248 -7.29 5.64 43.10
CA SER A 248 -8.65 5.98 42.64
C SER A 248 -9.04 7.44 42.93
N SER A 249 -9.51 8.14 41.90
CA SER A 249 -10.89 8.63 41.76
C SER A 249 -11.10 10.06 41.20
N ASN A 250 -10.07 10.91 41.05
CA ASN A 250 -10.25 12.24 40.42
C ASN A 250 -9.27 12.58 39.27
N ASP A 251 -8.24 11.74 39.02
CA ASP A 251 -7.13 12.09 38.12
C ASP A 251 -7.06 11.26 36.82
N TYR A 252 -8.09 10.49 36.47
CA TYR A 252 -8.06 9.63 35.28
C TYR A 252 -7.85 10.40 33.96
N ILE A 253 -8.29 11.66 33.89
CA ILE A 253 -8.04 12.54 32.73
C ILE A 253 -6.53 12.79 32.50
N ARG A 254 -5.67 12.61 33.52
CA ARG A 254 -4.21 12.80 33.43
C ARG A 254 -3.46 11.62 32.79
N TYR A 255 -4.14 10.54 32.46
CA TYR A 255 -3.51 9.35 31.90
C TYR A 255 -4.05 9.07 30.49
N PRO A 256 -3.75 9.93 29.49
CA PRO A 256 -4.14 9.64 28.12
C PRO A 256 -3.36 8.43 27.60
N LEU A 257 -4.02 7.63 26.77
CA LEU A 257 -3.41 6.56 25.99
C LEU A 257 -3.21 7.05 24.57
N ILE A 258 -1.96 7.14 24.14
CA ILE A 258 -1.56 7.52 22.78
C ILE A 258 -1.02 6.27 22.10
N VAL A 259 -1.63 5.89 20.98
CA VAL A 259 -1.24 4.70 20.22
C VAL A 259 -0.99 5.11 18.78
N ASP A 260 0.26 5.05 18.34
CA ASP A 260 0.58 5.13 16.92
C ASP A 260 0.47 3.74 16.31
N PHE A 261 -0.16 3.68 15.14
CA PHE A 261 -0.46 2.40 14.50
C PHE A 261 -0.35 2.47 12.98
N ILE A 262 -0.19 1.29 12.40
CA ILE A 262 -0.40 1.00 10.98
C ILE A 262 -1.57 0.03 10.89
N ALA A 263 -2.63 0.45 10.20
CA ALA A 263 -3.76 -0.38 9.81
C ALA A 263 -3.54 -0.86 8.38
N SER A 264 -3.60 -2.17 8.12
CA SER A 264 -3.41 -2.73 6.78
C SER A 264 -4.48 -3.78 6.44
N CYS A 265 -5.03 -3.67 5.24
CA CYS A 265 -5.83 -4.67 4.54
C CYS A 265 -5.10 -5.21 3.30
N GLU A 266 -3.81 -4.87 3.12
CA GLU A 266 -3.03 -5.33 1.98
C GLU A 266 -2.94 -6.87 1.96
N LEU A 267 -3.04 -7.44 0.76
CA LEU A 267 -3.16 -8.88 0.54
C LEU A 267 -1.84 -9.63 0.79
N LEU A 268 -1.86 -10.75 1.51
CA LEU A 268 -0.67 -11.55 1.82
C LEU A 268 -0.38 -12.65 0.78
#